data_AF-B7GDZ1-F1
#
_entry.id   AF-B7GDZ1-F1
#
_cell.length_a   1.000
_cell.length_b   1.000
_cell.length_c   1.000
_cell.angle_alpha   90.00
_cell.angle_beta   90.00
_cell.angle_gamma   90.00
#
_symmetry.space_group_name_H-M   'P 1'
#
loop_
_entity.id
_entity.type
_entity.pdbx_description
1 polymer ?
#
loop_
_entity_poly.entity_id
_entity_poly.type
_entity_poly.pdbx_seq_one_letter_code
_entity_poly.pdbx_strand_id
1 'polypeptide(L)'
;MLPSPSARRRYRNVLPILLHGDAAFAGQGVVYETMQMADVPDFDVGGTIHVIINNQIGLTINPLHSLSTPYSSDLGKAFNCPIFHCNGDDPLAVSTALETAVEWRHEWGMDVIIEMVCYRRNGPNKLDQPAFTQPKLYKELSRHPPTLDIFEK
;
A
#
# COMPACT_ATOMS: atom_id res chain seq x y z
N MET A 1 -18.15 16.79 -0.48
CA MET A 1 -18.37 18.02 -1.28
C MET A 1 -17.03 18.35 -1.88
N LEU A 2 -16.85 18.36 -3.20
CA LEU A 2 -15.51 18.54 -3.77
C LEU A 2 -14.94 19.92 -3.39
N PRO A 3 -13.66 20.02 -2.99
CA PRO A 3 -13.08 21.28 -2.56
C PRO A 3 -13.11 22.33 -3.68
N SER A 4 -13.27 23.59 -3.27
CA SER A 4 -13.35 24.73 -4.19
C SER A 4 -12.08 24.83 -5.07
N PRO A 5 -12.18 25.31 -6.32
CA PRO A 5 -11.03 25.40 -7.23
C PRO A 5 -9.83 26.19 -6.69
N SER A 6 -10.05 27.14 -5.76
CA SER A 6 -8.99 27.92 -5.12
C SER A 6 -8.23 27.14 -4.03
N ALA A 7 -8.89 26.20 -3.33
CA ALA A 7 -8.25 25.29 -2.39
C ALA A 7 -7.34 24.27 -3.11
N ARG A 8 -7.75 23.79 -4.29
CA ARG A 8 -6.98 22.85 -5.14
C ARG A 8 -5.60 23.37 -5.58
N ARG A 9 -5.38 24.68 -5.52
CA ARG A 9 -4.13 25.31 -6.02
C ARG A 9 -3.00 25.35 -4.99
N ARG A 10 -3.29 25.15 -3.68
CA ARG A 10 -2.27 25.29 -2.61
C ARG A 10 -1.25 24.15 -2.55
N TYR A 11 -1.59 22.95 -3.02
CA TYR A 11 -0.83 21.73 -2.69
C TYR A 11 -0.22 20.99 -3.90
N ARG A 12 -0.12 21.63 -5.07
CA ARG A 12 0.42 20.97 -6.29
C ARG A 12 1.94 20.80 -6.28
N ASN A 13 2.68 21.56 -5.45
CA ASN A 13 4.14 21.58 -5.50
C ASN A 13 4.81 20.59 -4.53
N VAL A 14 4.05 20.02 -3.60
CA VAL A 14 4.53 19.03 -2.62
C VAL A 14 3.58 17.84 -2.63
N LEU A 15 4.14 16.64 -2.79
CA LEU A 15 3.41 15.38 -2.86
C LEU A 15 3.85 14.48 -1.70
N PRO A 16 3.00 14.29 -0.68
CA PRO A 16 3.25 13.32 0.37
C PRO A 16 3.14 11.89 -0.17
N ILE A 17 4.10 11.05 0.22
CA ILE A 17 4.10 9.61 -0.08
C ILE A 17 4.33 8.87 1.24
N LEU A 18 3.45 7.93 1.57
CA LEU A 18 3.55 7.11 2.77
C LEU A 18 3.68 5.63 2.39
N LEU A 19 4.70 4.97 2.94
CA LEU A 19 4.93 3.53 2.76
C LEU A 19 4.44 2.77 3.99
N HIS A 20 3.75 1.66 3.74
CA HIS A 20 3.15 0.83 4.80
C HIS A 20 3.44 -0.65 4.56
N GLY A 21 3.45 -1.44 5.63
CA GLY A 21 3.28 -2.90 5.54
C GLY A 21 1.81 -3.27 5.67
N ASP A 22 1.37 -4.36 5.03
CA ASP A 22 -0.02 -4.83 5.01
C ASP A 22 -0.64 -4.96 6.41
N ALA A 23 0.02 -5.72 7.30
CA ALA A 23 -0.49 -5.93 8.66
C ALA A 23 -0.53 -4.64 9.49
N ALA A 24 0.42 -3.72 9.29
CA ALA A 24 0.47 -2.47 10.04
C ALA A 24 -0.60 -1.47 9.54
N PHE A 25 -0.79 -1.38 8.22
CA PHE A 25 -1.78 -0.49 7.61
C PHE A 25 -3.19 -0.81 8.12
N ALA A 26 -3.55 -2.10 8.17
CA ALA A 26 -4.86 -2.54 8.62
C ALA A 26 -5.01 -2.58 10.16
N GLY A 27 -3.91 -2.78 10.89
CA GLY A 27 -3.95 -3.05 12.33
C GLY A 27 -3.72 -1.83 13.24
N GLN A 28 -3.12 -0.75 12.74
CA GLN A 28 -2.78 0.42 13.57
C GLN A 28 -3.83 1.53 13.42
N GLY A 29 -4.50 1.88 14.53
CA GLY A 29 -5.55 2.90 14.54
C GLY A 29 -5.10 4.29 14.07
N VAL A 30 -3.82 4.62 14.24
CA VAL A 30 -3.25 5.89 13.77
C VAL A 30 -3.33 6.06 12.25
N VAL A 31 -3.41 4.96 11.48
CA VAL A 31 -3.60 5.01 10.03
C VAL A 31 -4.97 5.59 9.70
N TYR A 32 -6.03 5.10 10.37
CA TYR A 32 -7.38 5.67 10.25
C TYR A 32 -7.40 7.14 10.67
N GLU A 33 -6.84 7.44 11.85
CA GLU A 33 -6.82 8.80 12.40
C GLU A 33 -6.13 9.79 11.45
N THR A 34 -5.06 9.36 10.78
CA THR A 34 -4.33 10.18 9.79
C THR A 34 -5.16 10.40 8.53
N MET A 35 -5.73 9.34 7.94
CA MET A 35 -6.55 9.45 6.73
C MET A 35 -7.83 10.28 6.96
N GLN A 36 -8.39 10.24 8.18
CA GLN A 36 -9.52 11.07 8.58
C GLN A 36 -9.23 12.58 8.47
N MET A 37 -7.96 12.99 8.48
CA MET A 37 -7.55 14.40 8.38
C MET A 37 -7.50 14.94 6.95
N ALA A 38 -7.70 14.09 5.92
CA ALA A 38 -7.49 14.45 4.51
C ALA A 38 -8.34 15.65 4.02
N ASP A 39 -9.51 15.91 4.60
CA ASP A 39 -10.38 17.05 4.25
C ASP A 39 -10.69 17.95 5.47
N VAL A 40 -9.87 17.84 6.53
CA VAL A 40 -10.01 18.68 7.73
C VAL A 40 -9.24 19.99 7.49
N PRO A 41 -9.85 21.17 7.71
CA PRO A 41 -9.17 22.45 7.59
C PRO A 41 -7.86 22.48 8.40
N ASP A 42 -6.81 23.07 7.83
CA ASP A 42 -5.45 23.17 8.37
C ASP A 42 -4.64 21.87 8.44
N PHE A 43 -5.25 20.70 8.16
CA PHE A 43 -4.56 19.42 8.04
C PHE A 43 -4.53 18.86 6.62
N ASP A 44 -5.45 19.30 5.76
CA ASP A 44 -5.46 18.94 4.34
C ASP A 44 -4.13 19.32 3.66
N VAL A 45 -3.52 18.31 3.02
CA VAL A 45 -2.26 18.37 2.26
C VAL A 45 -2.47 18.15 0.75
N GLY A 46 -3.72 18.17 0.28
CA GLY A 46 -4.11 17.97 -1.12
C GLY A 46 -3.97 16.53 -1.60
N GLY A 47 -4.19 15.57 -0.71
CA GLY A 47 -4.10 14.14 -0.99
C GLY A 47 -2.68 13.55 -0.84
N THR A 48 -2.62 12.35 -0.28
CA THR A 48 -1.42 11.55 -0.05
C THR A 48 -1.43 10.28 -0.90
N ILE A 49 -0.28 9.90 -1.47
CA ILE A 49 -0.14 8.59 -2.11
C ILE A 49 0.33 7.58 -1.06
N HIS A 50 -0.50 6.58 -0.80
CA HIS A 50 -0.19 5.47 0.10
C HIS A 50 0.27 4.27 -0.72
N VAL A 51 1.43 3.72 -0.40
CA VAL A 51 1.91 2.47 -1.00
C VAL A 51 1.98 1.41 0.10
N ILE A 52 1.17 0.37 -0.04
CA ILE A 52 1.18 -0.79 0.84
C ILE A 52 2.06 -1.85 0.19
N ILE A 53 3.17 -2.18 0.85
CA ILE A 53 4.02 -3.31 0.51
C ILE A 53 3.38 -4.55 1.12
N ASN A 54 2.41 -5.12 0.41
CA ASN A 54 1.69 -6.30 0.87
C ASN A 54 2.49 -7.56 0.54
N ASN A 55 3.37 -7.94 1.46
CA ASN A 55 4.15 -9.18 1.35
C ASN A 55 3.41 -10.41 1.90
N GLN A 56 2.13 -10.25 2.25
CA GLN A 56 1.20 -11.26 2.71
C GLN A 56 1.62 -11.93 4.04
N ILE A 57 2.39 -11.24 4.89
CA ILE A 57 2.81 -11.76 6.20
C ILE A 57 3.25 -10.66 7.19
N GLY A 58 2.52 -10.52 8.29
CA GLY A 58 2.92 -9.68 9.42
C GLY A 58 3.77 -10.48 10.43
N LEU A 59 5.09 -10.29 10.44
CA LEU A 59 6.03 -11.08 11.26
C LEU A 59 5.90 -12.60 10.96
N THR A 60 5.11 -13.33 11.76
CA THR A 60 4.77 -14.76 11.59
C THR A 60 3.29 -15.00 11.28
N ILE A 61 2.46 -13.95 11.25
CA ILE A 61 1.00 -14.01 11.18
C ILE A 61 0.54 -13.96 9.72
N ASN A 62 -0.38 -14.85 9.36
CA ASN A 62 -1.02 -14.88 8.03
C ASN A 62 -2.10 -13.78 7.94
N PRO A 63 -2.32 -13.16 6.76
CA PRO A 63 -3.37 -12.17 6.50
C PRO A 63 -4.75 -12.56 7.06
N LEU A 64 -5.14 -13.83 6.96
CA LEU A 64 -6.42 -14.35 7.49
C LEU A 64 -6.57 -14.18 9.00
N HIS A 65 -5.46 -14.02 9.73
CA HIS A 65 -5.44 -13.84 11.17
C HIS A 65 -5.07 -12.41 11.59
N SER A 66 -4.82 -11.51 10.63
CA SER A 66 -4.51 -10.10 10.88
C SER A 66 -5.55 -9.13 10.31
N LEU A 67 -6.46 -9.60 9.47
CA LEU A 67 -7.45 -8.79 8.76
C LEU A 67 -8.88 -9.30 9.01
N SER A 68 -9.81 -8.38 9.23
CA SER A 68 -11.25 -8.68 9.23
C SER A 68 -11.90 -8.41 7.87
N THR A 69 -11.12 -7.98 6.89
CA THR A 69 -11.53 -7.62 5.52
C THR A 69 -10.66 -8.36 4.50
N PRO A 70 -11.12 -8.53 3.24
CA PRO A 70 -10.34 -9.26 2.23
C PRO A 70 -8.99 -8.62 1.88
N TYR A 71 -8.88 -7.31 1.98
CA TYR A 71 -7.66 -6.57 1.62
C TYR A 71 -7.18 -5.68 2.75
N SER A 72 -5.87 -5.49 2.83
CA SER A 72 -5.27 -4.57 3.82
C SER A 72 -5.66 -3.12 3.54
N SER A 73 -5.83 -2.78 2.26
CA SER A 73 -6.24 -1.46 1.78
C SER A 73 -7.70 -1.08 2.05
N ASP A 74 -8.54 -2.01 2.55
CA ASP A 74 -9.99 -1.77 2.71
C ASP A 74 -10.32 -0.59 3.64
N LEU A 75 -9.39 -0.19 4.51
CA LEU A 75 -9.49 1.04 5.29
C LEU A 75 -9.74 2.28 4.43
N GLY A 76 -9.13 2.35 3.24
CA GLY A 76 -9.30 3.47 2.30
C GLY A 76 -10.74 3.66 1.82
N LYS A 77 -11.57 2.60 1.87
CA LYS A 77 -12.99 2.67 1.50
C LYS A 77 -13.78 3.58 2.43
N ALA A 78 -13.36 3.72 3.70
CA ALA A 78 -13.98 4.65 4.65
C ALA A 78 -13.88 6.12 4.19
N PHE A 79 -12.87 6.44 3.38
CA PHE A 79 -12.57 7.79 2.90
C PHE A 79 -12.79 7.97 1.40
N ASN A 80 -13.46 7.01 0.74
CA ASN A 80 -13.65 6.99 -0.72
C ASN A 80 -12.35 7.12 -1.53
N CYS A 81 -11.26 6.57 -0.98
CA CYS A 81 -9.97 6.55 -1.64
C CYS A 81 -9.98 5.51 -2.78
N PRO A 82 -9.56 5.83 -4.01
CA PRO A 82 -9.33 4.82 -5.03
C PRO A 82 -8.18 3.89 -4.62
N ILE A 83 -8.34 2.61 -4.94
CA ILE A 83 -7.38 1.58 -4.56
C ILE A 83 -6.95 0.82 -5.81
N PHE A 84 -5.66 0.82 -6.10
CA PHE A 84 -5.06 0.08 -7.21
C PHE A 84 -4.29 -1.12 -6.65
N HIS A 85 -4.70 -2.32 -7.05
CA HIS A 85 -4.02 -3.55 -6.66
C HIS A 85 -3.11 -3.95 -7.82
N CYS A 86 -1.81 -4.03 -7.59
CA CYS A 86 -0.86 -4.42 -8.62
C CYS A 86 -0.04 -5.62 -8.18
N ASN A 87 0.36 -6.44 -9.16
CA ASN A 87 1.24 -7.56 -8.93
C ASN A 87 2.68 -7.06 -8.86
N GLY A 88 3.36 -7.27 -7.74
CA GLY A 88 4.74 -6.87 -7.53
C GLY A 88 5.74 -7.59 -8.45
N ASP A 89 5.37 -8.74 -9.03
CA ASP A 89 6.17 -9.43 -10.03
C ASP A 89 6.02 -8.86 -11.46
N ASP A 90 5.16 -7.86 -11.65
CA ASP A 90 5.02 -7.12 -12.90
C ASP A 90 5.41 -5.64 -12.67
N PRO A 91 6.69 -5.29 -12.86
CA PRO A 91 7.17 -3.92 -12.67
C PRO A 91 6.46 -2.87 -13.54
N LEU A 92 5.94 -3.25 -14.72
CA LEU A 92 5.21 -2.33 -15.59
C LEU A 92 3.81 -2.03 -15.03
N ALA A 93 3.13 -3.05 -14.50
CA ALA A 93 1.85 -2.86 -13.80
C ALA A 93 2.03 -1.98 -12.55
N VAL A 94 3.13 -2.17 -11.80
CA VAL A 94 3.47 -1.31 -10.66
C VAL A 94 3.71 0.14 -11.10
N SER A 95 4.50 0.37 -12.15
CA SER A 95 4.74 1.72 -12.70
C SER A 95 3.43 2.38 -13.14
N THR A 96 2.59 1.64 -13.87
CA THR A 96 1.29 2.13 -14.36
C THR A 96 0.37 2.53 -13.20
N ALA A 97 0.32 1.73 -12.13
CA ALA A 97 -0.48 2.04 -10.95
C ALA A 97 0.01 3.32 -10.24
N LEU A 98 1.33 3.52 -10.14
CA LEU A 98 1.93 4.71 -9.55
C LEU A 98 1.67 5.96 -10.40
N GLU A 99 1.83 5.88 -11.71
CA GLU A 99 1.54 6.96 -12.65
C GLU A 99 0.06 7.38 -12.55
N THR A 100 -0.85 6.40 -12.59
CA THR A 100 -2.29 6.63 -12.43
C THR A 100 -2.62 7.29 -11.09
N ALA A 101 -1.94 6.87 -10.00
CA ALA A 101 -2.14 7.47 -8.69
C ALA A 101 -1.67 8.93 -8.61
N VAL A 102 -0.54 9.25 -9.25
CA VAL A 102 -0.04 10.62 -9.35
C VAL A 102 -1.02 11.48 -10.14
N GLU A 103 -1.52 11.00 -11.28
CA GLU A 103 -2.52 11.71 -12.09
C GLU A 103 -3.82 11.95 -11.30
N TRP A 104 -4.34 10.91 -10.62
CA TRP A 104 -5.53 11.03 -9.79
C TRP A 104 -5.36 12.07 -8.68
N ARG A 105 -4.26 11.98 -7.93
CA ARG A 105 -3.95 12.94 -6.87
C ARG A 105 -3.83 14.35 -7.44
N HIS A 106 -3.20 14.51 -8.60
CA HIS A 106 -3.01 15.81 -9.24
C HIS A 106 -4.32 16.46 -9.72
N GLU A 107 -5.26 15.66 -10.23
CA GLU A 107 -6.55 16.13 -10.72
C GLU A 107 -7.55 16.40 -9.57
N TRP A 108 -7.60 15.49 -8.60
CA TRP A 108 -8.65 15.48 -7.58
C TRP A 108 -8.22 16.00 -6.21
N GLY A 109 -6.91 16.01 -5.91
CA GLY A 109 -6.40 16.41 -4.60
C GLY A 109 -6.84 15.49 -3.47
N MET A 110 -6.99 14.19 -3.76
CA MET A 110 -7.46 13.18 -2.81
C MET A 110 -6.41 12.11 -2.59
N ASP A 111 -6.47 11.44 -1.44
CA ASP A 111 -5.64 10.27 -1.17
C ASP A 111 -5.86 9.20 -2.23
N VAL A 112 -4.81 8.41 -2.49
CA VAL A 112 -4.83 7.23 -3.37
C VAL A 112 -4.04 6.12 -2.71
N ILE A 113 -4.54 4.88 -2.74
CA ILE A 113 -3.81 3.71 -2.25
C ILE A 113 -3.36 2.85 -3.44
N ILE A 114 -2.08 2.49 -3.45
CA ILE A 114 -1.54 1.38 -4.23
C ILE A 114 -1.25 0.23 -3.26
N GLU A 115 -1.89 -0.92 -3.47
CA GLU A 115 -1.58 -2.16 -2.77
C GLU A 115 -0.75 -3.05 -3.71
N MET A 116 0.57 -3.08 -3.48
CA MET A 116 1.49 -3.92 -4.24
C MET A 116 1.57 -5.29 -3.58
N VAL A 117 0.90 -6.27 -4.20
CA VAL A 117 0.91 -7.66 -3.74
C VAL A 117 2.24 -8.29 -4.16
N CYS A 118 3.04 -8.66 -3.17
CA CYS A 118 4.39 -9.18 -3.35
C CYS A 118 4.67 -10.30 -2.33
N TYR A 119 5.94 -10.57 -2.07
CA TYR A 119 6.38 -11.58 -1.12
C TYR A 119 7.59 -11.12 -0.31
N ARG A 120 7.82 -11.76 0.84
CA ARG A 120 9.04 -11.58 1.64
C ARG A 120 9.96 -12.78 1.46
N ARG A 121 11.10 -12.58 0.79
CA ARG A 121 12.04 -13.67 0.45
C ARG A 121 12.65 -14.36 1.67
N ASN A 122 12.96 -13.57 2.70
CA ASN A 122 13.64 -14.02 3.91
C ASN A 122 12.71 -13.91 5.13
N GLY A 123 13.21 -14.30 6.30
CA GLY A 123 12.54 -14.06 7.58
C GLY A 123 12.25 -12.57 7.82
N PRO A 124 11.46 -12.25 8.87
CA PRO A 124 11.17 -10.86 9.22
C PRO A 124 12.44 -10.04 9.50
N ASN A 125 13.50 -10.71 9.93
CA ASN A 125 14.88 -10.25 9.81
C ASN A 125 15.76 -11.38 9.23
N LYS A 126 17.03 -11.08 8.97
CA LYS A 126 17.97 -12.01 8.31
C LYS A 126 18.34 -13.23 9.15
N LEU A 127 18.14 -13.18 10.46
CA LEU A 127 18.53 -14.24 11.40
C LEU A 127 17.36 -15.18 11.73
N ASP A 128 16.13 -14.70 11.53
CA ASP A 128 14.93 -15.47 11.80
C ASP A 128 14.64 -16.49 10.70
N GLN A 129 14.27 -17.70 11.13
CA GLN A 129 13.89 -18.79 10.25
C GLN A 129 12.36 -18.87 10.10
N PRO A 130 11.78 -18.37 8.99
CA PRO A 130 10.33 -18.24 8.86
C PRO A 130 9.62 -19.56 8.59
N ALA A 131 10.35 -20.61 8.18
CA ALA A 131 9.78 -21.93 7.95
C ALA A 131 9.23 -22.59 9.23
N PHE A 132 9.59 -22.10 10.43
CA PHE A 132 9.03 -22.61 11.68
C PHE A 132 7.54 -22.30 11.84
N THR A 133 7.07 -21.17 11.31
CA THR A 133 5.68 -20.74 11.42
C THR A 133 4.95 -20.75 10.08
N GLN A 134 5.67 -20.60 8.97
CA GLN A 134 5.10 -20.54 7.61
C GLN A 134 5.79 -21.51 6.63
N PRO A 135 5.84 -22.82 6.93
CA PRO A 135 6.62 -23.78 6.14
C PRO A 135 6.12 -23.94 4.70
N LYS A 136 4.80 -23.90 4.47
CA LYS A 136 4.22 -24.06 3.13
C LYS A 136 4.57 -22.88 2.22
N LEU A 137 4.34 -21.66 2.70
CA LEU A 137 4.66 -20.42 1.97
C LEU A 137 6.15 -20.38 1.59
N TYR A 138 7.05 -20.58 2.54
CA TYR A 138 8.48 -20.47 2.26
C TYR A 138 9.03 -21.62 1.39
N LYS A 139 8.37 -22.78 1.39
CA LYS A 139 8.66 -23.84 0.42
C LYS A 139 8.33 -23.41 -1.01
N GLU A 140 7.21 -22.72 -1.22
CA GLU A 140 6.84 -22.17 -2.53
C GLU A 140 7.77 -21.02 -2.94
N LEU A 141 8.03 -20.07 -2.03
CA LEU A 141 8.91 -18.93 -2.29
C LEU A 141 10.35 -19.35 -2.62
N SER A 142 10.85 -20.46 -2.06
CA SER A 142 12.18 -20.98 -2.40
C SER A 142 12.33 -21.36 -3.88
N ARG A 143 11.21 -21.66 -4.57
CA ARG A 143 11.17 -22.04 -5.99
C ARG A 143 10.78 -20.88 -6.89
N HIS A 144 10.25 -19.82 -6.32
CA HIS A 144 9.86 -18.63 -7.05
C HIS A 144 11.12 -17.85 -7.47
N PRO A 145 11.31 -17.51 -8.75
CA PRO A 145 12.44 -16.70 -9.19
C PRO A 145 12.35 -15.28 -8.61
N PRO A 146 13.47 -14.59 -8.39
CA PRO A 146 13.46 -13.17 -8.09
C PRO A 146 12.71 -12.36 -9.15
N THR A 147 11.93 -11.36 -8.74
CA THR A 147 11.21 -10.45 -9.66
C THR A 147 12.10 -9.86 -10.76
N LEU A 148 13.35 -9.53 -10.45
CA LEU A 148 14.32 -9.05 -11.45
C LEU A 148 14.53 -10.07 -12.57
N ASP A 149 14.76 -11.33 -12.22
CA ASP A 149 14.96 -12.43 -13.17
C ASP A 149 13.69 -12.75 -13.98
N ILE A 150 12.50 -12.39 -13.47
CA ILE A 150 11.23 -12.49 -14.21
C ILE A 150 11.16 -11.37 -15.24
N PHE A 151 11.52 -10.15 -14.86
CA PHE A 151 11.41 -8.96 -15.70
C PHE A 151 12.46 -8.87 -16.81
N GLU A 152 13.66 -9.44 -16.60
CA GLU A 152 14.73 -9.42 -17.60
C GLU A 152 14.51 -10.40 -18.78
N LYS A 153 13.46 -11.23 -18.75
CA LYS A 153 13.14 -12.20 -19.79
C LYS A 153 12.13 -11.65 -20.80
#